data_AF-A0A5N6XP09-F1
#
_entry.id   AF-A0A5N6XP09-F1
#
_cell.length_a   1.000
_cell.length_b   1.000
_cell.length_c   1.000
_cell.angle_alpha   90.00
_cell.angle_beta   90.00
_cell.angle_gamma   90.00
#
_symmetry.space_group_name_H-M   'P 1'
#
loop_
_entity.id
_entity.type
_entity.pdbx_description
1 polymer ?
#
loop_
_entity_poly.entity_id
_entity_poly.type
_entity_poly.pdbx_seq_one_letter_code
_entity_poly.pdbx_strand_id
1 'polypeptide(L)'
;MSGVSPTRIIIQEHGRICQGQEIKSYMIPCDKMEQDHLNFFHAVFMAALHSTQLIHVPDTFNDRFLDLGCGMGIGAIELANAYPDTYIFGVDISAIQPLSIPLNSVFRAPSDYKVLG
;
A
#
# COMPACT_ATOMS: atom_id res chain seq x y z
N MET A 1 18.90 -3.95 17.05
CA MET A 1 19.66 -3.00 16.22
C MET A 1 18.65 -2.32 15.31
N SER A 2 18.21 -1.11 15.67
CA SER A 2 17.24 -0.32 14.90
C SER A 2 17.95 0.30 13.70
N GLY A 3 17.82 -0.32 12.53
CA GLY A 3 18.29 0.26 11.28
C GLY A 3 17.62 1.61 11.05
N VAL A 4 18.42 2.65 10.83
CA VAL A 4 17.95 3.96 10.42
C VAL A 4 17.18 3.78 9.11
N SER A 5 15.89 4.06 9.12
CA SER A 5 15.07 4.08 7.90
C SER A 5 15.66 5.14 6.97
N PRO A 6 16.04 4.81 5.73
CA PRO A 6 16.61 5.78 4.80
C PRO A 6 15.64 6.96 4.64
N THR A 7 16.18 8.18 4.66
CA THR A 7 15.41 9.41 4.64
C THR A 7 14.43 9.40 3.47
N ARG A 8 13.12 9.37 3.79
CA ARG A 8 12.06 9.48 2.78
C ARG A 8 12.15 10.88 2.14
N ILE A 9 12.35 10.92 0.83
CA ILE A 9 12.32 12.17 0.07
C ILE A 9 10.85 12.53 -0.14
N ILE A 10 10.45 13.69 0.35
CA ILE A 10 9.09 14.23 0.16
C ILE A 10 9.21 15.49 -0.70
N ILE A 11 8.43 15.53 -1.78
CA ILE A 11 8.43 16.64 -2.74
C ILE A 11 7.10 17.36 -2.61
N GLN A 12 7.13 18.70 -2.58
CA GLN A 12 5.92 19.52 -2.68
C GLN A 12 5.84 20.14 -4.07
N GLU A 13 4.79 19.80 -4.81
CA GLU A 13 4.54 20.32 -6.15
C GLU A 13 3.09 20.78 -6.24
N HIS A 14 2.86 22.04 -6.65
CA HIS A 14 1.53 22.63 -6.81
C HIS A 14 0.62 22.50 -5.57
N GLY A 15 1.19 22.56 -4.36
CA GLY A 15 0.45 22.41 -3.09
C GLY A 15 0.08 20.96 -2.73
N ARG A 16 0.56 19.98 -3.49
CA ARG A 16 0.40 18.55 -3.23
C ARG A 16 1.69 17.98 -2.66
N ILE A 17 1.57 16.92 -1.85
CA ILE A 17 2.72 16.20 -1.31
C ILE A 17 2.90 14.93 -2.13
N CYS A 18 4.08 14.74 -2.73
CA CYS A 18 4.41 13.57 -3.54
C CYS A 18 5.61 12.83 -2.94
N GLN A 19 5.66 11.51 -3.11
CA GLN A 19 6.81 10.71 -2.73
C GLN A 19 7.93 10.88 -3.76
N GLY A 20 9.10 11.35 -3.31
CA GLY A 20 10.29 11.46 -4.13
C GLY A 20 11.14 10.19 -4.15
N GLN A 21 11.88 10.00 -5.25
CA GLN A 21 13.02 9.09 -5.33
C GLN A 21 14.23 9.83 -5.91
N GLU A 22 15.45 9.33 -5.63
CA GLU A 22 16.71 9.95 -6.05
C GLU A 22 16.84 10.18 -7.57
N ILE A 23 16.20 9.34 -8.40
CA ILE A 23 16.38 9.37 -9.86
C ILE A 23 15.18 10.02 -10.57
N LYS A 24 13.96 9.91 -10.02
CA LYS A 24 12.72 10.49 -10.58
C LYS A 24 11.68 10.77 -9.49
N SER A 25 10.87 11.80 -9.67
CA SER A 25 9.67 12.01 -8.85
C SER A 25 8.56 11.07 -9.31
N TYR A 26 7.91 10.39 -8.35
CA TYR A 26 6.60 9.81 -8.60
C TYR A 26 5.60 10.95 -8.51
N MET A 27 5.02 11.35 -9.66
CA MET A 27 4.21 12.57 -9.75
C MET A 27 2.79 12.41 -9.19
N ILE A 28 2.45 11.25 -8.62
CA ILE A 28 1.16 11.08 -7.96
C ILE A 28 1.28 11.53 -6.50
N PRO A 29 0.38 12.42 -6.05
CA PRO A 29 0.33 12.82 -4.65
C PRO A 29 0.11 11.65 -3.68
N CYS A 30 0.56 11.82 -2.45
CA CYS A 30 0.36 10.89 -1.35
C CYS A 30 -0.21 11.60 -0.09
N ASP A 31 -0.67 12.85 -0.25
CA ASP A 31 -1.33 13.62 0.80
C ASP A 31 -2.71 13.07 1.18
N LYS A 32 -3.28 13.63 2.25
CA LYS A 32 -4.59 13.23 2.78
C LYS A 32 -5.70 13.33 1.73
N MET A 33 -5.64 14.34 0.85
CA MET A 33 -6.63 14.49 -0.23
C MET A 33 -6.56 13.32 -1.20
N GLU A 34 -5.36 12.87 -1.60
CA GLU A 34 -5.24 11.68 -2.45
C GLU A 34 -5.63 10.39 -1.74
N GLN A 35 -5.31 10.27 -0.45
CA GLN A 35 -5.75 9.14 0.35
C GLN A 35 -7.29 9.04 0.41
N ASP A 36 -7.98 10.18 0.59
CA ASP A 36 -9.44 10.23 0.57
C ASP A 36 -10.00 9.90 -0.82
N HIS A 37 -9.30 10.31 -1.89
CA HIS A 37 -9.65 9.95 -3.26
C HIS A 37 -9.54 8.44 -3.52
N LEU A 38 -8.45 7.79 -3.05
CA LEU A 38 -8.26 6.34 -3.15
C LEU A 38 -9.31 5.57 -2.33
N ASN A 39 -9.63 6.03 -1.13
CA ASN A 39 -10.72 5.48 -0.31
C ASN A 39 -12.08 5.56 -1.04
N PHE A 40 -12.37 6.71 -1.67
CA PHE A 40 -13.58 6.89 -2.44
C PHE A 40 -13.64 5.93 -3.63
N PHE A 41 -12.55 5.78 -4.39
CA PHE A 41 -12.50 4.82 -5.49
C PHE A 41 -12.71 3.38 -5.04
N HIS A 42 -12.09 2.97 -3.92
CA HIS A 42 -12.31 1.64 -3.34
C HIS A 42 -13.81 1.39 -3.10
N ALA A 43 -14.49 2.35 -2.46
CA ALA A 43 -15.92 2.26 -2.20
C ALA A 43 -16.76 2.21 -3.49
N VAL A 44 -16.42 3.03 -4.49
CA VAL A 44 -17.09 3.03 -5.81
C VAL A 44 -16.94 1.69 -6.51
N PHE A 45 -15.74 1.13 -6.56
CA PHE A 45 -15.51 -0.18 -7.17
C PHE A 45 -16.26 -1.28 -6.43
N MET A 46 -16.30 -1.22 -5.10
CA MET A 46 -17.04 -2.21 -4.32
C MET A 46 -18.55 -2.17 -4.58
N ALA A 47 -19.11 -0.96 -4.66
CA ALA A 47 -20.52 -0.78 -5.02
C ALA A 47 -20.81 -1.25 -6.45
N ALA A 48 -19.97 -0.89 -7.42
CA ALA A 48 -20.16 -1.26 -8.82
C ALA A 48 -20.10 -2.79 -9.04
N LEU A 49 -19.19 -3.46 -8.34
CA LEU A 49 -19.01 -4.91 -8.44
C LEU A 49 -20.00 -5.71 -7.59
N HIS A 50 -20.84 -5.05 -6.78
CA HIS A 50 -21.75 -5.70 -5.83
C HIS A 50 -21.04 -6.76 -4.97
N SER A 51 -19.80 -6.47 -4.59
CA SER A 51 -18.93 -7.42 -3.89
C SER A 51 -18.56 -6.87 -2.52
N THR A 52 -18.17 -7.76 -1.61
CA THR A 52 -17.57 -7.42 -0.32
C THR A 52 -16.04 -7.46 -0.37
N GLN A 53 -15.47 -7.82 -1.53
CA GLN A 53 -14.03 -7.89 -1.77
C GLN A 53 -13.68 -7.56 -3.23
N LEU A 54 -12.68 -6.71 -3.45
CA LEU A 54 -12.22 -6.39 -4.81
C LEU A 54 -11.40 -7.50 -5.47
N ILE A 55 -10.74 -8.33 -4.65
CA ILE A 55 -9.82 -9.37 -5.11
C ILE A 55 -10.50 -10.72 -4.92
N HIS A 56 -10.76 -11.42 -6.02
CA HIS A 56 -11.23 -12.80 -5.98
C HIS A 56 -10.02 -13.75 -5.98
N VAL A 57 -9.92 -14.60 -4.96
CA VAL A 57 -8.93 -15.69 -4.88
C VAL A 57 -9.64 -17.04 -4.90
N PRO A 58 -8.96 -18.13 -5.30
CA PRO A 58 -9.52 -19.48 -5.25
C PRO A 58 -9.95 -19.88 -3.82
N ASP A 59 -10.94 -20.77 -3.69
CA ASP A 59 -11.52 -21.19 -2.40
C ASP A 59 -10.51 -21.84 -1.43
N THR A 60 -9.38 -22.33 -1.95
CA THR A 60 -8.25 -22.84 -1.17
C THR A 60 -7.04 -21.94 -1.40
N PHE A 61 -6.95 -20.87 -0.64
CA PHE A 61 -5.83 -19.93 -0.70
C PHE A 61 -5.11 -19.88 0.64
N ASN A 62 -3.99 -20.60 0.73
CA ASN A 62 -3.10 -20.65 1.90
C ASN A 62 -1.68 -20.19 1.55
N ASP A 63 -1.53 -19.42 0.48
CA ASP A 63 -0.24 -19.06 -0.10
C ASP A 63 0.19 -17.62 0.28
N ARG A 64 1.20 -17.11 -0.43
CA ARG A 64 1.70 -15.74 -0.26
C ARG A 64 1.12 -14.84 -1.34
N PHE A 65 0.63 -13.67 -0.95
CA PHE A 65 0.13 -12.64 -1.86
C PHE A 65 1.13 -11.49 -1.97
N LEU A 66 1.35 -11.00 -3.18
CA LEU A 66 2.17 -9.83 -3.46
C LEU A 66 1.31 -8.74 -4.11
N ASP A 67 1.20 -7.60 -3.45
CA ASP A 67 0.51 -6.41 -3.98
C ASP A 67 1.53 -5.34 -4.39
N LEU A 68 1.61 -5.02 -5.67
CA LEU A 68 2.55 -4.03 -6.22
C LEU A 68 1.81 -2.75 -6.58
N GLY A 69 2.24 -1.63 -6.02
CA GLY A 69 1.49 -0.38 -6.10
C GLY A 69 0.25 -0.43 -5.21
N CYS A 70 0.40 -0.97 -3.99
CA CYS A 70 -0.72 -1.25 -3.10
C CYS A 70 -1.46 0.02 -2.61
N GLY A 71 -0.92 1.22 -2.88
CA GLY A 71 -1.48 2.49 -2.41
C GLY A 71 -1.65 2.49 -0.89
N MET A 72 -2.85 2.82 -0.41
CA MET A 72 -3.20 2.73 1.02
C MET A 72 -3.28 1.30 1.57
N GLY A 73 -3.24 0.28 0.71
CA GLY A 73 -3.26 -1.13 1.11
C GLY A 73 -4.63 -1.67 1.52
N ILE A 74 -5.73 -0.97 1.21
CA ILE A 74 -7.09 -1.32 1.67
C ILE A 74 -7.47 -2.73 1.22
N GLY A 75 -7.35 -3.03 -0.08
CA GLY A 75 -7.66 -4.35 -0.62
C GLY A 75 -6.76 -5.46 -0.06
N ALA A 76 -5.46 -5.18 0.13
CA ALA A 76 -4.52 -6.10 0.75
C ALA A 76 -4.86 -6.39 2.23
N ILE A 77 -5.29 -5.38 2.98
CA ILE A 77 -5.74 -5.51 4.37
C ILE A 77 -7.06 -6.31 4.46
N GLU A 78 -8.01 -6.03 3.58
CA GLU A 78 -9.26 -6.79 3.50
C GLU A 78 -8.99 -8.26 3.17
N LEU A 79 -8.08 -8.54 2.23
CA LEU A 79 -7.64 -9.89 1.90
C LEU A 79 -6.95 -10.57 3.10
N ALA A 80 -6.06 -9.87 3.80
CA ALA A 80 -5.40 -10.40 5.00
C ALA A 80 -6.41 -10.80 6.10
N ASN A 81 -7.46 -9.98 6.29
CA ASN A 81 -8.52 -10.27 7.25
C ASN A 81 -9.41 -11.45 6.83
N ALA A 82 -9.70 -11.57 5.52
CA ALA A 82 -10.52 -12.65 4.98
C ALA A 82 -9.80 -14.01 5.00
N TYR A 83 -8.46 -14.00 4.87
CA TYR A 83 -7.63 -15.22 4.82
C TYR A 83 -6.49 -15.15 5.85
N PRO A 84 -6.76 -15.46 7.14
CA PRO A 84 -5.78 -15.33 8.22
C PRO A 84 -4.50 -16.17 8.04
N ASP A 85 -4.60 -17.29 7.32
CA ASP A 85 -3.48 -18.21 7.05
C ASP A 85 -2.63 -17.79 5.83
N THR A 86 -3.05 -16.76 5.10
CA THR A 86 -2.32 -16.20 3.96
C THR A 86 -1.36 -15.11 4.43
N TYR A 87 -0.14 -15.09 3.88
CA TYR A 87 0.80 -13.99 4.10
C TYR A 87 0.69 -12.94 3.00
N ILE A 88 0.39 -11.70 3.38
CA ILE A 88 0.23 -10.57 2.45
C ILE A 88 1.47 -9.67 2.50
N PHE A 89 2.06 -9.41 1.34
CA PHE A 89 3.19 -8.50 1.20
C PHE A 89 2.83 -7.37 0.22
N GLY A 90 2.72 -6.14 0.73
CA GLY A 90 2.40 -4.97 -0.07
C GLY A 90 3.61 -4.06 -0.27
N VAL A 91 3.79 -3.58 -1.49
CA VAL A 91 4.80 -2.59 -1.83
C VAL A 91 4.14 -1.41 -2.51
N ASP A 92 4.40 -0.22 -1.98
CA ASP A 92 4.09 1.02 -2.69
C ASP A 92 5.26 1.98 -2.55
N ILE A 93 5.44 2.85 -3.55
CA ILE A 93 6.44 3.90 -3.47
C ILE A 93 6.15 4.82 -2.28
N SER A 94 4.88 5.15 -2.08
CA SER A 94 4.36 5.96 -1.00
C SER A 94 4.03 5.07 0.20
N ALA A 95 4.78 5.23 1.28
CA ALA A 95 4.50 4.51 2.52
C ALA A 95 3.41 5.21 3.34
N ILE A 96 2.18 5.14 2.84
CA ILE A 96 0.95 5.79 3.37
C ILE A 96 -0.06 4.78 3.93
N GLN A 97 0.36 3.54 4.18
CA GLN A 97 -0.51 2.50 4.74
C GLN A 97 -0.80 2.79 6.22
N PRO A 98 -1.95 2.32 6.76
CA PRO A 98 -2.31 2.50 8.16
C PRO A 98 -1.25 1.94 9.13
N LEU A 99 -1.18 2.48 10.34
CA LEU A 99 -0.30 1.94 11.39
C LEU A 99 -0.82 0.61 11.97
N SER A 100 -2.14 0.44 11.99
CA SER A 100 -2.80 -0.78 12.45
C SER A 100 -3.10 -1.66 11.24
N ILE A 101 -2.29 -2.70 11.05
CA ILE A 101 -2.42 -3.68 9.97
C ILE A 101 -2.56 -5.09 10.55
N PRO A 102 -3.19 -6.05 9.82
CA PRO A 102 -3.27 -7.44 10.24
C PRO A 102 -1.89 -8.08 10.43
N LEU A 103 -1.77 -9.01 11.40
CA LEU A 103 -0.49 -9.65 11.75
C LEU A 103 0.12 -10.48 10.62
N ASN A 104 -0.72 -10.96 9.71
CA ASN A 104 -0.33 -11.71 8.53
C ASN A 104 -0.01 -10.81 7.32
N SER A 105 0.16 -9.49 7.53
CA SER A 105 0.48 -8.53 6.48
C SER A 105 1.73 -7.71 6.78
N VAL A 106 2.49 -7.38 5.74
CA VAL A 106 3.65 -6.46 5.83
C VAL A 106 3.61 -5.50 4.65
N PHE A 107 3.85 -4.22 4.92
CA PHE A 107 3.98 -3.18 3.91
C PHE A 107 5.39 -2.56 3.93
N ARG A 108 5.94 -2.32 2.74
CA ARG A 108 7.27 -1.73 2.54
C ARG A 108 7.25 -0.73 1.40
N ALA A 109 8.14 0.26 1.50
CA ALA A 109 8.50 1.09 0.36
C ALA A 109 9.84 0.65 -0.23
N PRO A 110 10.12 0.91 -1.53
CA PRO A 110 11.42 0.65 -2.13
C PRO A 110 12.58 1.30 -1.36
N SER A 111 12.33 2.44 -0.69
CA SER A 111 13.30 3.09 0.18
C SER A 111 13.80 2.14 1.28
N ASP A 112 12.95 1.29 1.86
CA ASP A 112 13.30 0.43 3.00
C ASP A 112 14.40 -0.59 2.67
N TYR A 113 14.70 -0.80 1.39
CA TYR A 113 15.71 -1.73 0.90
C TYR A 113 17.06 -1.07 0.56
N LYS A 114 17.17 0.26 0.63
CA LYS A 114 18.38 0.99 0.24
C LYS A 114 19.56 0.88 1.22
N VAL A 115 19.54 -0.07 2.15
CA VAL A 115 20.57 -0.25 3.20
C VAL A 115 21.59 -1.36 2.86
N LEU A 116 21.61 -1.86 1.62
CA LEU A 116 22.44 -3.01 1.20
C LEU A 116 23.60 -2.67 0.25
N GLY A 117 24.04 -1.41 0.18
CA GLY A 117 25.16 -0.96 -0.65
C GLY A 117 26.20 -0.21 0.15
#